data_AF-B5I0A4-F1
#
_entry.id   AF-B5I0A4-F1
#
_cell.length_a   1.000
_cell.length_b   1.000
_cell.length_c   1.000
_cell.angle_alpha   90.00
_cell.angle_beta   90.00
_cell.angle_gamma   90.00
#
_symmetry.space_group_name_H-M   'P 1'
#
loop_
_entity.id
_entity.type
_entity.pdbx_description
1 polymer ?
#
loop_
_entity_poly.entity_id
_entity_poly.type
_entity_poly.pdbx_seq_one_letter_code
_entity_poly.pdbx_strand_id
1 'polypeptide(L)'
;MSIPVAVEGSVPLPWRRRVTARSAAGAARLLVRLPPRRLCQVLRFVSRGSRPADAERALAARQAVVTVSLRCAGIAGCLQRSVATALLCRLAGRWPDWCSGFRTRPFGAHAWVEVDGTAIGEPGDMTLFHTVLSVRHQDRDQHLHQGRRQARRQARAGRHEGRQP
;
A
#
# COMPACT_ATOMS: atom_id res chain seq x y z
N MET A 1 30.07 9.32 6.14
CA MET A 1 29.18 8.52 7.02
C MET A 1 28.27 7.70 6.12
N SER A 2 28.65 6.47 5.80
CA SER A 2 27.85 5.57 4.96
C SER A 2 26.75 4.94 5.81
N ILE A 3 25.49 5.20 5.48
CA ILE A 3 24.36 4.54 6.14
C ILE A 3 24.48 3.04 5.85
N PRO A 4 24.54 2.15 6.85
CA PRO A 4 24.47 0.73 6.59
C PRO A 4 23.09 0.46 5.97
N VAL A 5 23.09 0.04 4.71
CA VAL A 5 21.90 -0.53 4.08
C VAL A 5 21.63 -1.82 4.84
N ALA A 6 20.70 -1.77 5.79
CA ALA A 6 20.12 -2.96 6.38
C ALA A 6 19.44 -3.73 5.24
N VAL A 7 20.14 -4.70 4.67
CA VAL A 7 19.56 -5.68 3.75
C VAL A 7 18.52 -6.44 4.56
N GLU A 8 17.26 -6.08 4.35
CA GLU A 8 16.14 -6.75 4.98
C GLU A 8 16.21 -8.25 4.61
N GLY A 9 16.22 -9.11 5.63
CA GLY A 9 16.66 -10.50 5.53
C GLY A 9 15.99 -11.30 4.41
N SER A 10 16.79 -12.03 3.65
CA SER A 10 16.32 -12.91 2.57
C SER A 10 15.69 -14.17 3.14
N VAL A 11 14.43 -14.46 2.80
CA VAL A 11 13.73 -15.69 3.24
C VAL A 11 13.94 -16.79 2.19
N PRO A 12 14.20 -18.06 2.58
CA PRO A 12 14.22 -19.16 1.62
C PRO A 12 12.84 -19.34 0.96
N LEU A 13 12.75 -19.02 -0.34
CA LEU A 13 11.53 -19.14 -1.12
C LEU A 13 11.52 -20.42 -1.97
N PRO A 14 10.39 -21.16 -2.03
CA PRO A 14 10.21 -22.23 -3.00
C PRO A 14 10.24 -21.68 -4.43
N TRP A 15 10.65 -22.51 -5.40
CA TRP A 15 10.89 -22.06 -6.79
C TRP A 15 9.70 -21.31 -7.41
N ARG A 16 8.47 -21.80 -7.18
CA ARG A 16 7.24 -21.17 -7.68
C ARG A 16 7.10 -19.75 -7.17
N ARG A 17 7.35 -19.52 -5.87
CA ARG A 17 7.32 -18.17 -5.27
C ARG A 17 8.44 -17.28 -5.79
N ARG A 18 9.62 -17.82 -6.08
CA ARG A 18 10.71 -17.04 -6.69
C ARG A 18 10.34 -16.54 -8.08
N VAL A 19 9.72 -17.39 -8.90
CA VAL A 19 9.29 -17.01 -10.25
C VAL A 19 8.18 -15.97 -10.18
N THR A 20 7.13 -16.20 -9.38
CA THR A 20 6.03 -15.22 -9.27
C THR A 20 6.48 -13.89 -8.68
N ALA A 21 7.37 -13.89 -7.68
CA ALA A 21 7.94 -12.67 -7.12
C ALA A 21 8.80 -11.90 -8.15
N ARG A 22 9.60 -12.61 -8.97
CA ARG A 22 10.36 -11.98 -10.06
C ARG A 22 9.45 -11.39 -11.13
N SER A 23 8.41 -12.10 -11.54
CA SER A 23 7.42 -11.61 -12.48
C SER A 23 6.70 -10.38 -11.94
N ALA A 24 6.29 -10.39 -10.67
CA ALA A 24 5.67 -9.24 -10.00
C ALA A 24 6.63 -8.04 -9.93
N ALA A 25 7.90 -8.25 -9.59
CA ALA A 25 8.92 -7.20 -9.56
C ALA A 25 9.22 -6.61 -10.95
N GLY A 26 9.22 -7.46 -11.99
CA GLY A 26 9.37 -7.07 -13.38
C GLY A 26 8.18 -6.24 -13.89
N ALA A 27 6.96 -6.70 -13.64
CA ALA A 27 5.74 -5.97 -13.96
C ALA A 27 5.69 -4.62 -13.22
N ALA A 28 6.00 -4.61 -11.93
CA ALA A 28 6.09 -3.37 -11.16
C ALA A 28 7.10 -2.39 -11.76
N ARG A 29 8.28 -2.86 -12.20
CA ARG A 29 9.28 -2.01 -12.86
C ARG A 29 8.74 -1.29 -14.10
N LEU A 30 7.85 -1.94 -14.86
CA LEU A 30 7.21 -1.34 -16.02
C LEU A 30 6.10 -0.36 -15.59
N LEU A 31 5.27 -0.76 -14.63
CA LEU A 31 4.15 0.05 -14.15
C LEU A 31 4.59 1.36 -13.48
N VAL A 32 5.70 1.35 -12.72
CA VAL A 32 6.19 2.56 -12.04
C VAL A 32 6.74 3.62 -13.00
N ARG A 33 6.91 3.29 -14.29
CA ARG A 33 7.26 4.26 -15.35
C ARG A 33 6.03 5.00 -15.88
N LEU A 34 4.83 4.52 -15.56
CA LEU A 34 3.59 5.19 -15.97
C LEU A 34 3.37 6.46 -15.15
N PRO A 35 2.70 7.47 -15.72
CA PRO A 35 2.28 8.63 -14.94
C PRO A 35 1.34 8.19 -13.81
N PRO A 36 1.34 8.87 -12.65
CA PRO A 36 0.64 8.42 -11.43
C PRO A 36 -0.84 8.10 -11.65
N ARG A 37 -1.53 8.89 -12.48
CA ARG A 37 -2.94 8.64 -12.83
C ARG A 37 -3.15 7.28 -13.50
N ARG A 38 -2.29 6.93 -14.46
CA ARG A 38 -2.36 5.65 -15.18
C ARG A 38 -1.97 4.49 -14.28
N LEU A 39 -0.93 4.67 -13.46
CA LEU A 39 -0.56 3.68 -12.45
C LEU A 39 -1.76 3.36 -11.54
N CYS A 40 -2.41 4.37 -10.95
CA CYS A 40 -3.58 4.17 -10.10
C CYS A 40 -4.76 3.53 -10.84
N GLN A 41 -4.96 3.82 -12.13
CA GLN A 41 -6.01 3.17 -12.93
C GLN A 41 -5.71 1.68 -13.14
N VAL A 42 -4.48 1.34 -13.49
CA VAL A 42 -4.06 -0.06 -13.67
C VAL A 42 -4.16 -0.81 -12.35
N LEU A 43 -3.65 -0.26 -11.25
CA LEU A 43 -3.75 -0.91 -9.94
C LEU A 43 -5.22 -1.11 -9.51
N ARG A 44 -6.09 -0.12 -9.75
CA ARG A 44 -7.55 -0.26 -9.49
C ARG A 44 -8.21 -1.32 -10.35
N PHE A 45 -7.77 -1.49 -11.59
CA PHE A 45 -8.28 -2.54 -12.46
C PHE A 45 -7.82 -3.91 -11.95
N VAL A 46 -6.53 -4.02 -11.64
CA VAL A 46 -5.91 -5.25 -11.13
C VAL A 46 -6.49 -5.65 -9.77
N SER A 47 -6.86 -4.70 -8.91
CA SER A 47 -7.45 -4.99 -7.59
C SER A 47 -8.88 -5.55 -7.64
N ARG A 48 -9.54 -5.56 -8.80
CA ARG A 48 -10.91 -6.06 -8.91
C ARG A 48 -10.96 -7.58 -8.71
N GLY A 49 -12.02 -8.03 -8.03
CA GLY A 49 -12.32 -9.45 -7.81
C GLY A 49 -11.44 -10.14 -6.75
N SER A 50 -10.57 -9.41 -6.06
CA SER A 50 -9.77 -9.96 -4.95
C SER A 50 -10.44 -9.75 -3.60
N ARG A 51 -10.10 -10.61 -2.63
CA ARG A 51 -10.47 -10.46 -1.22
C ARG A 51 -9.44 -9.57 -0.49
N PRO A 52 -9.76 -8.95 0.65
CA PRO A 52 -8.78 -8.25 1.47
C PRO A 52 -7.59 -9.16 1.81
N ALA A 53 -6.37 -8.62 1.79
CA ALA A 53 -5.17 -9.35 2.18
C ALA A 53 -4.99 -9.37 3.71
N ASP A 54 -4.40 -10.45 4.21
CA ASP A 54 -4.00 -10.59 5.61
C ASP A 54 -2.58 -10.01 5.82
N ALA A 55 -2.30 -9.45 7.00
CA ALA A 55 -1.04 -8.78 7.30
C ALA A 55 0.19 -9.69 7.09
N GLU A 56 0.13 -10.94 7.56
CA GLU A 56 1.21 -11.91 7.38
C GLU A 56 1.49 -12.23 5.91
N ARG A 57 0.43 -12.34 5.09
CA ARG A 57 0.57 -12.63 3.65
C ARG A 57 1.16 -11.45 2.91
N ALA A 58 0.75 -10.24 3.26
CA ALA A 58 1.32 -9.01 2.72
C ALA A 58 2.81 -8.86 3.09
N LEU A 59 3.17 -9.17 4.33
CA LEU A 59 4.56 -9.14 4.79
C LEU A 59 5.41 -10.18 4.08
N ALA A 60 4.93 -11.42 3.99
CA ALA A 60 5.63 -12.49 3.29
C ALA A 60 5.80 -12.18 1.78
N ALA A 61 4.81 -11.53 1.15
CA ALA A 61 4.92 -11.06 -0.22
C ALA A 61 5.98 -9.96 -0.36
N ARG A 62 6.01 -8.99 0.56
CA ARG A 62 7.02 -7.92 0.60
C ARG A 62 8.43 -8.50 0.73
N GLN A 63 8.64 -9.40 1.69
CA GLN A 63 9.91 -10.10 1.91
C GLN A 63 10.33 -10.88 0.66
N ALA A 64 9.39 -11.57 0.01
CA ALA A 64 9.69 -12.32 -1.21
C ALA A 64 10.17 -11.40 -2.35
N VAL A 65 9.52 -10.26 -2.53
CA VAL A 65 9.90 -9.24 -3.52
C VAL A 65 11.29 -8.66 -3.24
N VAL A 66 11.56 -8.30 -1.98
CA VAL A 66 12.87 -7.78 -1.55
C VAL A 66 13.97 -8.83 -1.78
N THR A 67 13.70 -10.09 -1.46
CA THR A 67 14.63 -11.21 -1.65
C THR A 67 15.05 -11.40 -3.12
N VAL A 68 14.13 -11.19 -4.08
CA VAL A 68 14.41 -11.44 -5.51
C VAL A 68 14.82 -10.20 -6.31
N SER A 69 14.84 -9.01 -5.70
CA SER A 69 15.09 -7.75 -6.40
C SER A 69 15.86 -6.76 -5.52
N LEU A 70 17.15 -6.56 -5.83
CA LEU A 70 18.00 -5.57 -5.15
C LEU A 70 17.44 -4.15 -5.24
N ARG A 71 16.81 -3.80 -6.38
CA ARG A 71 16.14 -2.50 -6.51
C ARG A 71 14.97 -2.35 -5.55
N CYS A 72 14.21 -3.42 -5.33
CA CYS A 72 13.14 -3.41 -4.34
C CYS A 72 13.69 -3.44 -2.90
N ALA A 73 14.89 -4.00 -2.67
CA ALA A 73 15.54 -3.97 -1.35
C ALA A 73 16.09 -2.57 -0.99
N GLY A 74 16.43 -1.74 -1.98
CA GLY A 74 17.01 -0.41 -1.76
C GLY A 74 16.04 0.63 -1.17
N ILE A 75 16.62 1.69 -0.60
CA ILE A 75 15.90 2.83 0.01
C ILE A 75 15.04 3.56 -1.02
N ALA A 76 15.58 3.82 -2.21
CA ALA A 76 14.84 4.45 -3.32
C ALA A 76 13.83 3.51 -4.02
N GLY A 77 13.73 2.25 -3.58
CA GLY A 77 12.92 1.21 -4.20
C GLY A 77 11.47 1.16 -3.75
N CYS A 78 11.03 2.04 -2.83
CA CYS A 78 9.74 1.92 -2.14
C CYS A 78 8.52 1.85 -3.08
N LEU A 79 8.50 2.67 -4.14
CA LEU A 79 7.41 2.65 -5.11
C LEU A 79 7.34 1.31 -5.86
N GLN A 80 8.47 0.82 -6.37
CA GLN A 80 8.50 -0.47 -7.06
C GLN A 80 8.21 -1.63 -6.11
N ARG A 81 8.74 -1.58 -4.88
CA ARG A 81 8.52 -2.59 -3.84
C ARG A 81 7.04 -2.69 -3.48
N SER A 82 6.39 -1.57 -3.14
CA SER A 82 4.97 -1.55 -2.75
C SER A 82 4.06 -2.06 -3.89
N VAL A 83 4.31 -1.64 -5.14
CA VAL A 83 3.56 -2.13 -6.32
C VAL A 83 3.79 -3.63 -6.52
N ALA A 84 5.03 -4.10 -6.48
CA ALA A 84 5.34 -5.52 -6.64
C ALA A 84 4.71 -6.38 -5.52
N THR A 85 4.70 -5.90 -4.28
CA THR A 85 4.03 -6.55 -3.15
C THR A 85 2.53 -6.69 -3.40
N ALA A 86 1.86 -5.62 -3.84
CA ALA A 86 0.44 -5.64 -4.16
C ALA A 86 0.12 -6.63 -5.30
N LEU A 87 0.92 -6.63 -6.37
CA LEU A 87 0.79 -7.57 -7.48
C LEU A 87 1.00 -9.03 -7.04
N LEU A 88 1.99 -9.29 -6.19
CA LEU A 88 2.25 -10.64 -5.70
C LEU A 88 1.12 -11.14 -4.80
N CYS A 89 0.55 -10.28 -3.95
CA CYS A 89 -0.67 -10.60 -3.20
C CYS A 89 -1.84 -10.90 -4.14
N ARG A 90 -1.95 -10.13 -5.24
CA ARG A 90 -3.03 -10.30 -6.22
C ARG A 90 -2.98 -11.65 -6.93
N LEU A 91 -1.79 -12.17 -7.18
CA LEU A 91 -1.61 -13.53 -7.72
C LEU A 91 -2.13 -14.61 -6.76
N ALA A 92 -2.22 -14.33 -5.45
CA ALA A 92 -2.82 -15.19 -4.44
C ALA A 92 -4.32 -14.87 -4.19
N GLY A 93 -4.97 -14.08 -5.05
CA GLY A 93 -6.38 -13.71 -4.93
C GLY A 93 -6.69 -12.67 -3.84
N ARG A 94 -5.66 -12.02 -3.30
CA ARG A 94 -5.75 -11.08 -2.17
C ARG A 94 -5.27 -9.69 -2.59
N TRP A 95 -5.81 -8.64 -2.00
CA TRP A 95 -5.36 -7.27 -2.26
C TRP A 95 -5.10 -6.51 -0.96
N PRO A 96 -3.86 -6.07 -0.71
CA PRO A 96 -3.58 -5.08 0.31
C PRO A 96 -3.93 -3.69 -0.22
N ASP A 97 -4.31 -2.78 0.67
CA ASP A 97 -4.48 -1.38 0.31
C ASP A 97 -3.12 -0.84 -0.17
N TRP A 98 -3.04 -0.32 -1.39
CA TRP A 98 -1.81 0.33 -1.85
C TRP A 98 -1.90 1.83 -1.57
N CYS A 99 -0.85 2.40 -0.97
CA CYS A 99 -0.78 3.80 -0.59
C CYS A 99 0.53 4.45 -1.07
N SER A 100 0.46 5.73 -1.43
CA SER A 100 1.61 6.58 -1.65
C SER A 100 1.34 8.00 -1.16
N GLY A 101 2.36 8.61 -0.57
CA GLY A 101 2.20 9.85 0.18
C GLY A 101 3.53 10.51 0.49
N PHE A 102 3.47 11.54 1.31
CA PHE A 102 4.65 12.23 1.79
C PHE A 102 4.46 12.71 3.23
N ARG A 103 5.57 12.91 3.92
CA ARG A 103 5.62 13.66 5.17
C ARG A 103 6.39 14.96 4.96
N THR A 104 6.11 15.97 5.76
CA THR A 104 6.69 17.31 5.61
C THR A 104 7.98 17.53 6.41
N ARG A 105 8.18 16.82 7.53
CA ARG A 105 9.38 16.97 8.38
C ARG A 105 9.95 15.65 8.93
N PRO A 106 11.25 15.42 8.71
CA PRO A 106 11.97 15.80 7.48
C PRO A 106 11.19 15.35 6.25
N PHE A 107 11.24 16.13 5.16
CA PHE A 107 10.48 15.83 3.95
C PHE A 107 10.85 14.47 3.38
N GLY A 108 9.85 13.67 3.04
CA GLY A 108 10.07 12.37 2.41
C GLY A 108 8.82 11.88 1.72
N ALA A 109 8.97 11.50 0.44
CA ALA A 109 7.94 10.78 -0.30
C ALA A 109 8.11 9.27 -0.08
N HIS A 110 7.00 8.56 0.06
CA HIS A 110 7.02 7.13 0.31
C HIS A 110 5.83 6.42 -0.34
N ALA A 111 5.98 5.12 -0.53
CA ALA A 111 4.92 4.26 -1.03
C ALA A 111 4.98 2.91 -0.32
N TRP A 112 3.82 2.44 0.13
CA TRP A 112 3.69 1.28 1.01
C TRP A 112 2.39 0.52 0.71
N VAL A 113 2.23 -0.61 1.38
CA VAL A 113 0.97 -1.36 1.42
C VAL A 113 0.43 -1.37 2.84
N GLU A 114 -0.88 -1.32 2.98
CA GLU A 114 -1.60 -1.40 4.25
C GLU A 114 -2.50 -2.64 4.28
N VAL A 115 -2.67 -3.19 5.47
CA VAL A 115 -3.76 -4.12 5.80
C VAL A 115 -4.45 -3.55 7.03
N ASP A 116 -5.77 -3.40 6.97
CA ASP A 116 -6.60 -2.85 8.05
C ASP A 116 -6.12 -1.47 8.59
N GLY A 117 -5.44 -0.69 7.75
CA GLY A 117 -4.88 0.61 8.10
C GLY A 117 -3.50 0.60 8.74
N THR A 118 -2.89 -0.57 8.89
CA THR A 118 -1.53 -0.71 9.35
C THR A 118 -0.58 -0.90 8.17
N ALA A 119 0.44 -0.05 8.07
CA ALA A 119 1.48 -0.18 7.06
C ALA A 119 2.34 -1.42 7.30
N ILE A 120 2.58 -2.21 6.25
CA ILE A 120 3.21 -3.52 6.39
C ILE A 120 4.71 -3.46 6.08
N GLY A 121 5.53 -3.80 7.08
CA GLY A 121 6.98 -3.94 6.95
C GLY A 121 7.69 -2.61 6.67
N GLU A 122 7.11 -1.49 7.07
CA GLU A 122 7.72 -0.17 6.91
C GLU A 122 8.39 0.28 8.22
N PRO A 123 9.62 0.80 8.16
CA PRO A 123 10.34 1.25 9.35
C PRO A 123 9.79 2.60 9.81
N GLY A 124 9.45 2.70 11.10
CA GLY A 124 9.04 3.94 11.75
C GLY A 124 7.53 4.21 11.76
N ASP A 125 7.15 5.37 12.26
CA ASP A 125 5.75 5.76 12.41
C ASP A 125 5.16 6.26 11.09
N MET A 126 4.33 5.42 10.49
CA MET A 126 3.67 5.70 9.22
C MET A 126 2.48 6.65 9.35
N THR A 127 2.03 6.98 10.58
CA THR A 127 0.96 7.97 10.80
C THR A 127 1.38 9.40 10.44
N LEU A 128 2.70 9.66 10.37
CA LEU A 128 3.27 10.94 9.97
C LEU A 128 3.18 11.21 8.47
N PHE A 129 2.81 10.21 7.65
CA PHE A 129 2.69 10.34 6.20
C PHE A 129 1.27 10.72 5.79
N HIS A 130 1.14 11.80 5.02
CA HIS A 130 -0.09 12.15 4.35
C HIS A 130 -0.24 11.32 3.09
N THR A 131 -1.24 10.44 3.05
CA THR A 131 -1.58 9.66 1.85
C THR A 131 -2.16 10.57 0.78
N VAL A 132 -1.55 10.58 -0.41
CA VAL A 132 -1.99 11.38 -1.56
C VAL A 132 -2.66 10.51 -2.62
N LEU A 133 -2.13 9.30 -2.84
CA LEU A 133 -2.66 8.32 -3.76
C LEU A 133 -2.94 7.03 -3.01
N SER A 134 -4.09 6.41 -3.29
CA SER A 134 -4.36 5.07 -2.78
C SER A 134 -5.23 4.25 -3.73
N VAL A 135 -5.10 2.94 -3.63
CA VAL A 135 -5.96 1.94 -4.26
C VAL A 135 -6.36 0.95 -3.17
N ARG A 136 -7.50 1.25 -2.54
CA ARG A 136 -8.03 0.50 -1.42
C ARG A 136 -8.94 -0.63 -1.90
N HIS A 137 -9.05 -1.67 -1.09
CA HIS A 137 -10.11 -2.65 -1.25
C HIS A 137 -11.48 -1.99 -0.94
N GLN A 138 -12.50 -2.35 -1.73
CA GLN A 138 -13.79 -1.65 -1.76
C GLN A 138 -14.53 -1.65 -0.42
N ASP A 139 -14.32 -2.64 0.45
CA ASP A 139 -15.00 -2.73 1.75
C ASP A 139 -14.59 -1.58 2.70
N ARG A 140 -13.37 -1.05 2.56
CA ARG A 140 -12.87 0.05 3.40
C ARG A 140 -13.34 1.42 2.91
N ASP A 141 -13.45 1.60 1.60
CA ASP A 141 -13.96 2.85 1.00
C ASP A 141 -15.43 3.10 1.39
N GLN A 142 -16.22 2.03 1.52
CA GLN A 142 -17.61 2.10 1.96
C GLN A 142 -17.73 2.55 3.41
N HIS A 143 -17.00 1.93 4.35
CA HIS A 143 -17.02 2.33 5.76
C HIS A 143 -16.57 3.78 5.99
N LEU A 144 -15.51 4.24 5.31
CA LEU A 144 -15.03 5.63 5.40
C LEU A 144 -16.04 6.64 4.82
N HIS A 145 -16.67 6.32 3.68
CA HIS A 145 -17.72 7.19 3.11
C HIS A 145 -18.98 7.22 3.98
N GLN A 146 -19.36 6.09 4.57
CA GLN A 146 -20.54 5.98 5.41
C GLN A 146 -20.34 6.73 6.73
N GLY A 147 -19.19 6.58 7.39
CA GLY A 147 -18.82 7.35 8.58
C GLY A 147 -18.76 8.87 8.33
N ARG A 148 -18.17 9.31 7.20
CA ARG A 148 -18.17 10.73 6.81
C ARG A 148 -19.58 11.27 6.53
N ARG A 149 -20.46 10.47 5.91
CA ARG A 149 -21.86 10.84 5.67
C ARG A 149 -22.65 10.93 6.98
N GLN A 150 -22.42 10.02 7.92
CA GLN A 150 -23.09 9.96 9.21
C GLN A 150 -22.67 11.12 10.13
N ALA A 151 -21.37 11.43 10.20
CA ALA A 151 -20.86 12.60 10.93
C ALA A 151 -21.40 13.92 10.36
N ARG A 152 -21.50 14.05 9.03
CA ARG A 152 -22.13 15.22 8.38
C ARG A 152 -23.63 15.33 8.70
N ARG A 153 -24.35 14.21 8.84
CA ARG A 153 -25.77 14.20 9.24
C ARG A 153 -25.94 14.62 10.70
N GLN A 154 -25.14 14.08 11.61
CA GLN A 154 -25.16 14.45 13.04
C GLN A 154 -24.82 15.94 13.24
N ALA A 155 -23.81 16.47 12.53
CA ALA A 155 -23.46 17.90 12.57
C ALA A 155 -24.50 18.84 11.92
N ARG A 156 -25.49 18.31 11.19
CA ARG A 156 -26.66 19.05 10.71
C ARG A 156 -27.83 18.96 11.70
N ALA A 157 -28.05 17.79 12.30
CA ALA A 157 -29.09 17.58 13.31
C ALA A 157 -28.85 18.41 14.58
N GLY A 158 -27.63 18.39 15.13
CA GLY A 158 -27.28 19.20 16.32
C GLY A 158 -27.28 20.72 16.08
N ARG A 159 -27.38 21.17 14.83
CA ARG A 159 -27.55 22.60 14.49
C ARG A 159 -29.02 23.06 14.55
N HIS A 160 -29.97 22.13 14.53
CA HIS A 160 -31.39 22.41 14.68
C HIS A 160 -31.85 22.38 16.14
N GLU A 161 -31.19 21.61 17.01
CA GLU A 161 -31.52 21.53 18.45
C GLU A 161 -31.00 22.72 19.27
N GLY A 162 -29.98 23.45 18.80
CA GLY A 162 -29.45 24.64 19.48
C GLY A 162 -30.19 25.96 19.20
N ARG A 163 -31.37 25.89 18.54
CA ARG A 163 -32.20 27.07 18.21
C ARG A 163 -33.63 26.85 18.70
N GLN A 164 -33.78 26.69 20.01
CA GLN A 164 -35.05 26.99 20.68
C GLN A 164 -34.84 28.25 21.54
N PRO A 165 -35.76 29.24 21.45
CA PRO A 165 -35.63 30.57 22.03
C PRO A 165 -35.70 30.58 23.56
#